data_AF-A0A9E2L5L7-F1
#
_entry.id   AF-A0A9E2L5L7-F1
#
_cell.length_a   1.000
_cell.length_b   1.000
_cell.length_c   1.000
_cell.angle_alpha   90.00
_cell.angle_beta   90.00
_cell.angle_gamma   90.00
#
_symmetry.space_group_name_H-M   'P 1'
#
loop_
_entity.id
_entity.type
_entity.pdbx_description
1 polymer ?
#
loop_
_entity_poly.entity_id
_entity_poly.type
_entity_poly.pdbx_seq_one_letter_code
_entity_poly.pdbx_strand_id
1 'polypeptide(L)' 'MKAVIYFIVFIAALAALGIAGESDRVNQIIYTMPRETYYEIFDSLTVHGQRPSDREIADFYMRNYDHARD' A
#
# COMPACT_ATOMS: atom_id res chain seq x y z
N MET A 1 31.00 1.65 20.68
CA MET A 1 29.89 0.69 20.83
C MET A 1 28.53 1.38 20.99
N LYS A 2 28.32 2.26 21.99
CA LYS A 2 27.01 2.95 22.19
C LYS A 2 26.53 3.73 20.95
N ALA A 3 27.42 4.45 20.27
CA ALA A 3 27.10 5.18 19.05
C ALA A 3 26.57 4.28 17.91
N VAL A 4 27.12 3.07 17.76
CA VAL A 4 26.66 2.10 16.75
C VAL A 4 25.27 1.59 17.10
N ILE A 5 25.00 1.34 18.37
CA ILE A 5 23.66 0.92 18.84
C ILE A 5 22.63 2.03 18.58
N TYR A 6 22.94 3.28 18.90
CA TYR A 6 22.04 4.40 18.62
C TYR A 6 21.77 4.56 17.11
N PHE A 7 22.78 4.35 16.27
CA PHE A 7 22.63 4.42 14.83
C PHE A 7 21.73 3.30 14.28
N ILE A 8 21.87 2.07 14.77
CA ILE A 8 21.00 0.95 14.39
C ILE A 8 19.56 1.20 14.82
N VAL A 9 19.34 1.69 16.05
CA VAL A 9 18.00 2.02 16.55
C VAL A 9 17.37 3.15 15.73
N PHE A 10 18.16 4.15 15.34
CA PHE A 10 17.68 5.23 14.48
C PHE A 10 17.24 4.73 13.10
N ILE A 11 18.03 3.87 12.46
CA ILE A 11 17.65 3.26 11.17
C ILE A 11 16.38 2.41 11.32
N ALA A 12 16.28 1.61 12.38
CA ALA A 12 15.08 0.79 12.64
C ALA A 12 13.83 1.66 12.84
N ALA A 13 13.95 2.80 13.54
CA ALA A 13 12.86 3.75 13.71
C ALA A 13 12.42 4.37 12.37
N LEU A 14 13.36 4.74 11.50
CA LEU A 14 13.04 5.24 10.16
C LEU A 14 12.36 4.18 9.28
N ALA A 15 12.82 2.93 9.34
CA ALA A 15 12.19 1.82 8.61
C ALA A 15 10.75 1.58 9.09
N ALA A 16 10.51 1.60 10.40
CA ALA A 16 9.17 1.48 10.98
C ALA A 16 8.23 2.62 10.54
N LEU A 17 8.74 3.86 10.49
CA LEU A 17 8.01 5.01 9.97
C LEU A 17 7.64 4.85 8.49
N GLY A 18 8.55 4.34 7.66
CA GLY A 18 8.28 4.06 6.24
C GLY A 18 7.16 3.03 6.05
N ILE A 19 7.19 1.92 6.80
CA ILE A 19 6.16 0.87 6.75
C ILE A 19 4.82 1.41 7.23
N ALA A 20 4.80 2.21 8.30
CA ALA A 20 3.58 2.82 8.83
C ALA A 20 2.94 3.77 7.81
N GLY A 21 3.73 4.63 7.16
CA GLY A 21 3.24 5.54 6.13
C GLY A 21 2.70 4.82 4.89
N GLU A 22 3.36 3.73 4.48
CA GLU A 22 2.89 2.91 3.35
C GLU A 22 1.57 2.21 3.68
N SER A 23 1.46 1.65 4.89
CA SER A 23 0.23 1.01 5.38
C SER A 23 -0.93 2.01 5.44
N ASP A 24 -0.71 3.22 5.94
CA ASP A 24 -1.73 4.27 6.01
C ASP A 24 -2.19 4.70 4.62
N ARG A 25 -1.26 4.81 3.67
CA ARG A 25 -1.57 5.14 2.27
C ARG A 25 -2.42 4.07 1.59
N VAL A 26 -2.04 2.79 1.70
CA VAL A 26 -2.82 1.67 1.14
C VAL A 26 -4.24 1.70 1.70
N ASN A 27 -4.35 1.88 3.02
CA ASN A 27 -5.64 1.93 3.70
C ASN A 27 -6.50 3.10 3.21
N GLN A 28 -5.91 4.30 3.07
CA GLN A 28 -6.59 5.47 2.54
C GLN A 28 -7.10 5.25 1.12
N ILE A 29 -6.29 4.65 0.25
CA ILE A 29 -6.70 4.33 -1.14
C ILE A 29 -7.90 3.39 -1.12
N ILE A 30 -7.82 2.28 -0.39
CA ILE A 30 -8.90 1.29 -0.34
C ILE A 30 -10.20 1.89 0.21
N TYR A 31 -10.13 2.70 1.27
CA TYR A 31 -11.33 3.31 1.86
C TYR A 31 -11.92 4.47 1.06
N THR A 32 -11.12 5.14 0.23
CA THR A 32 -11.60 6.24 -0.63
C THR A 32 -11.98 5.79 -2.03
N MET A 33 -11.64 4.55 -2.39
CA MET A 33 -11.97 3.96 -3.68
C MET A 33 -13.48 3.76 -3.84
N PRO A 34 -14.07 4.13 -5.00
CA PRO A 34 -15.44 3.76 -5.31
C PRO A 34 -15.64 2.25 -5.25
N ARG A 35 -16.73 1.77 -4.62
CA ARG A 35 -16.96 0.33 -4.46
C ARG A 35 -16.99 -0.44 -5.78
N GLU A 36 -17.56 0.14 -6.81
CA GLU A 36 -17.62 -0.48 -8.14
C GLU A 36 -16.21 -0.73 -8.70
N THR A 37 -15.34 0.28 -8.63
CA THR A 37 -13.93 0.18 -9.02
C THR A 37 -13.15 -0.83 -8.17
N TYR A 38 -13.41 -0.87 -6.86
CA TYR A 38 -12.79 -1.88 -5.98
C TYR A 38 -13.14 -3.30 -6.42
N TYR A 39 -14.41 -3.59 -6.68
CA TYR A 39 -14.84 -4.92 -7.12
C TYR A 39 -14.32 -5.28 -8.51
N GLU A 40 -14.30 -4.33 -9.43
CA GLU A 40 -13.70 -4.51 -10.76
C GLU A 40 -12.22 -4.89 -10.65
N ILE A 41 -11.44 -4.14 -9.86
CA ILE A 41 -10.02 -4.42 -9.66
C ILE A 41 -9.85 -5.77 -8.95
N PHE A 42 -10.62 -6.03 -7.90
CA PHE A 42 -10.57 -7.29 -7.15
C PHE A 42 -10.81 -8.50 -8.06
N ASP A 43 -11.83 -8.44 -8.91
CA ASP A 43 -12.13 -9.51 -9.88
C ASP A 43 -11.02 -9.63 -10.93
N SER A 44 -10.53 -8.51 -11.46
CA SER A 44 -9.45 -8.49 -12.46
C SER A 44 -8.13 -9.09 -11.96
N LEU A 45 -7.81 -8.90 -10.68
CA LEU A 45 -6.59 -9.41 -10.05
C LEU A 45 -6.78 -10.82 -9.47
N THR A 46 -8.01 -11.33 -9.40
CA THR A 46 -8.27 -12.68 -8.91
C THR A 46 -7.90 -13.69 -10.00
N VAL A 47 -6.69 -14.25 -9.89
CA VAL A 47 -6.19 -15.27 -10.83
C VAL A 47 -6.20 -16.64 -10.13
N HIS A 48 -6.75 -17.66 -10.80
CA HIS A 48 -6.86 -19.03 -10.27
C HIS A 48 -7.52 -19.15 -8.88
N GLY A 49 -8.43 -18.23 -8.55
CA GLY A 49 -9.12 -18.21 -7.26
C GLY A 49 -8.28 -17.69 -6.08
N GLN A 50 -7.07 -17.19 -6.33
CA GLN A 50 -6.30 -16.46 -5.31
C GLN A 50 -6.79 -15.02 -5.24
N ARG A 51 -7.19 -14.61 -4.04
CA ARG A 51 -7.67 -13.25 -3.78
C ARG A 51 -6.47 -12.30 -3.70
N PRO A 52 -6.53 -11.14 -4.38
CA PRO A 52 -5.50 -10.12 -4.26
C PRO A 52 -5.49 -9.51 -2.87
N SER A 53 -4.30 -9.08 -2.42
CA SER A 53 -4.12 -8.31 -1.20
C SER A 53 -4.50 -6.83 -1.40
N ASP A 54 -4.84 -6.15 -0.31
CA ASP A 54 -5.18 -4.72 -0.32
C ASP A 54 -4.07 -3.86 -0.94
N ARG A 55 -2.79 -4.24 -0.74
CA ARG A 55 -1.65 -3.56 -1.37
C ARG A 55 -1.68 -3.73 -2.89
N GLU A 56 -1.97 -4.92 -3.41
CA GLU A 56 -2.04 -5.17 -4.86
C GLU A 56 -3.20 -4.41 -5.51
N ILE A 57 -4.34 -4.35 -4.83
CA ILE A 57 -5.51 -3.58 -5.27
C ILE A 57 -5.20 -2.08 -5.27
N ALA A 58 -4.61 -1.56 -4.19
CA ALA A 58 -4.24 -0.16 -4.08
C ALA A 58 -3.20 0.23 -5.13
N ASP A 59 -2.15 -0.58 -5.31
CA ASP A 59 -1.13 -0.38 -6.33
C ASP A 59 -1.70 -0.38 -7.75
N PHE A 60 -2.63 -1.30 -8.05
CA PHE A 60 -3.30 -1.33 -9.34
C PHE A 60 -4.17 -0.08 -9.55
N TYR A 61 -4.91 0.34 -8.53
CA TYR A 61 -5.72 1.56 -8.58
C TYR A 61 -4.85 2.80 -8.84
N MET A 62 -3.73 2.92 -8.13
CA MET A 62 -2.78 4.01 -8.29
C MET A 62 -2.22 4.11 -9.71
N ARG A 63 -1.81 2.99 -10.29
CA ARG A 63 -1.21 2.96 -11.63
C ARG A 63 -2.22 3.26 -12.75
N ASN A 64 -3.47 2.84 -12.59
CA ASN A 64 -4.45 2.85 -13.68
C ASN A 64 -5.50 3.96 -13.56
N TYR A 65 -5.79 4.46 -12.36
CA TYR A 65 -6.88 5.40 -12.12
C TYR A 65 -6.43 6.74 -11.49
N ASP A 66 -5.30 6.78 -10.78
CA ASP A 66 -4.81 8.02 -10.15
C ASP A 66 -4.25 9.03 -11.18
N HIS A 67 -3.92 8.58 -12.39
CA HIS A 67 -3.55 9.44 -13.52
C HIS A 67 -4.74 10.11 -14.23
N ALA A 68 -5.99 9.78 -13.88
CA ALA A 68 -7.17 10.42 -14.46
C ALA A 68 -7.53 11.77 -13.78
N ARG A 69 -6.70 12.24 -12.85
CA ARG A 69 -6.90 13.49 -12.09
C ARG A 69 -6.05 14.69 -12.55
N ASP A 70 -5.30 14.54 -13.64
CA ASP A 70 -4.58 15.65 -14.30
C ASP A 70 -5.33 16.16 -15.54
#